data_AF-A0A1B7UQB3-F1
#
_entry.id   AF-A0A1B7UQB3-F1
#
_cell.length_a   1.000
_cell.length_b   1.000
_cell.length_c   1.000
_cell.angle_alpha   90.00
_cell.angle_beta   90.00
_cell.angle_gamma   90.00
#
_symmetry.space_group_name_H-M   'P 1'
#
loop_
_entity.id
_entity.type
_entity.pdbx_description
1 polymer ?
#
loop_
_entity_poly.entity_id
_entity_poly.type
_entity_poly.pdbx_seq_one_letter_code
_entity_poly.pdbx_strand_id
1 'polypeptide(L)' 'MLTDEPAPECPNGAISLQPMPVAPGSTSSKKIFQIDPDLCSECAGFYTQPTCVKVCPIDVVIKA' A
#
# COMPACT_ATOMS: atom_id res chain seq x y z
N MET A 1 -1.90 -16.12 -5.47
CA MET A 1 -2.27 -14.94 -6.30
C MET A 1 -2.33 -13.71 -5.41
N LEU A 2 -1.16 -13.27 -4.94
CA LEU A 2 -0.85 -11.92 -4.51
C LEU A 2 0.59 -11.79 -4.94
N THR A 3 0.82 -11.15 -6.08
CA THR A 3 2.17 -10.89 -6.58
C THR A 3 2.90 -10.09 -5.51
N ASP A 4 4.06 -10.60 -5.06
CA ASP A 4 4.98 -9.96 -4.10
C ASP A 4 5.67 -8.72 -4.75
N GLU A 5 5.05 -8.13 -5.79
CA GLU A 5 5.48 -6.89 -6.42
C GLU A 5 4.81 -5.72 -5.69
N PRO A 6 5.59 -4.83 -5.04
CA PRO A 6 5.07 -3.62 -4.45
C PRO A 6 4.53 -2.72 -5.55
N ALA A 7 3.22 -2.80 -5.78
CA ALA A 7 2.39 -1.85 -6.51
C ALA A 7 3.11 -1.18 -7.71
N PRO A 8 3.26 -1.88 -8.86
CA PRO A 8 3.78 -1.27 -10.11
C PRO A 8 2.99 -0.02 -10.56
N GLU A 9 1.85 0.24 -9.91
CA GLU A 9 0.90 1.30 -10.18
C GLU A 9 1.20 2.64 -9.47
N CYS A 10 2.12 2.69 -8.49
CA CYS A 10 2.44 3.94 -7.79
C CYS A 10 3.55 4.71 -8.54
N PRO A 11 3.27 5.89 -9.12
CA PRO A 11 4.27 6.63 -9.90
C PRO A 11 5.46 7.13 -9.06
N ASN A 12 5.27 7.26 -7.74
CA ASN A 12 6.28 7.77 -6.82
C ASN A 12 7.01 6.65 -6.06
N GLY A 13 6.66 5.38 -6.28
CA GLY A 13 7.22 4.26 -5.50
C GLY A 13 6.89 4.33 -4.00
N ALA A 14 5.81 5.00 -3.62
CA ALA A 14 5.47 5.28 -2.23
C ALA A 14 4.93 4.05 -1.45
N ILE A 15 4.84 2.88 -2.06
CA ILE A 15 4.21 1.69 -1.45
C ILE A 15 5.27 0.61 -1.21
N SER A 16 5.35 0.13 0.02
CA SER A 16 6.31 -0.91 0.42
C SER A 16 5.64 -2.02 1.23
N LEU A 17 6.14 -3.25 1.07
CA LEU A 17 5.67 -4.42 1.81
C LEU A 17 6.36 -4.45 3.18
N GLN A 18 5.60 -4.36 4.26
CA GLN A 18 6.12 -4.35 5.62
C GLN A 18 5.59 -5.56 6.40
N PRO A 19 6.40 -6.19 7.26
CA PRO A 19 5.89 -7.19 8.18
C PRO A 19 4.90 -6.51 9.14
N MET A 20 3.73 -7.11 9.29
CA MET A 20 2.75 -6.64 10.26
C MET A 20 3.34 -6.80 11.66
N PRO A 21 3.23 -5.79 12.55
CA PRO A 21 3.67 -5.93 13.93
C PRO A 21 2.88 -7.07 14.56
N VAL A 22 3.60 -8.11 15.01
CA VAL A 22 3.01 -9.21 15.75
C VAL A 22 2.45 -8.65 17.05
N ALA A 23 1.12 -8.68 17.17
CA ALA A 23 0.47 -8.38 18.44
C ALA A 23 1.00 -9.38 19.50
N PRO A 24 1.23 -8.94 20.75
CA PRO A 24 1.69 -9.82 21.81
C PRO A 24 0.72 -11.01 21.96
N GLY A 25 1.23 -12.22 21.73
CA GLY A 25 0.45 -13.47 21.73
C GLY A 25 0.06 -14.04 20.35
N SER A 26 0.45 -13.40 19.24
CA SER A 26 0.22 -13.93 17.87
C SER A 26 1.53 -14.36 17.21
N THR A 27 1.62 -15.62 16.77
CA THR A 27 2.76 -16.19 16.02
C THR A 27 2.61 -16.05 14.49
N SER A 28 1.48 -15.55 14.01
CA SER A 28 1.21 -15.46 12.57
C SER A 28 1.85 -14.19 11.98
N SER A 29 3.02 -14.35 11.36
CA SER A 29 3.67 -13.31 10.58
C SER A 29 2.88 -13.05 9.29
N LYS A 30 2.17 -11.92 9.23
CA LYS A 30 1.49 -11.44 8.01
C LYS A 30 2.25 -10.26 7.44
N LYS A 31 2.18 -10.05 6.13
CA LYS A 31 2.74 -8.86 5.46
C LYS A 31 1.59 -7.88 5.16
N ILE A 32 1.85 -6.59 5.31
CA ILE A 32 0.94 -5.50 4.96
C ILE A 32 1.61 -4.56 3.95
N PHE A 33 0.82 -3.88 3.13
CA PHE A 33 1.33 -2.78 2.32
C PHE A 33 1.25 -1.50 3.14
N GLN A 34 2.34 -0.75 3.19
CA GLN A 34 2.43 0.57 3.83
C GLN A 34 2.71 1.63 2.77
N ILE A 35 1.99 2.75 2.88
CA ILE A 35 2.19 3.92 2.02
C ILE A 35 3.03 4.93 2.80
N ASP A 36 4.11 5.38 2.19
CA ASP A 36 4.96 6.45 2.69
C ASP A 36 4.30 7.81 2.37
N PRO A 37 3.90 8.60 3.39
CA PRO A 37 3.19 9.86 3.19
C PRO A 37 4.09 10.95 2.60
N ASP A 38 5.41 10.89 2.80
CA ASP A 38 6.35 11.88 2.25
C ASP A 38 6.53 11.70 0.73
N LEU A 39 6.32 10.49 0.22
CA LEU A 39 6.37 10.17 -1.20
C LEU A 39 4.99 10.15 -1.88
N CYS A 40 3.91 9.97 -1.13
CA CYS A 40 2.57 9.85 -1.68
C CYS A 40 1.98 11.22 -2.05
N SER A 41 1.79 11.49 -3.34
CA SER A 41 1.11 12.70 -3.82
C SER A 41 -0.38 12.49 -4.10
N GLU A 42 -0.97 11.38 -3.63
CA GLU A 42 -2.31 10.91 -4.06
C GLU A 42 -2.44 10.81 -5.59
N CYS A 43 -1.33 10.50 -6.28
CA CYS A 43 -1.21 10.51 -7.73
C CYS A 43 -1.44 11.88 -8.40
N ALA A 44 -1.48 12.98 -7.64
CA ALA A 44 -1.58 14.32 -8.18
C ALA A 44 -0.44 14.60 -9.16
N GLY A 45 -0.78 15.12 -10.35
CA GLY A 45 0.16 15.36 -11.44
C GLY A 45 0.40 14.18 -12.38
N PHE A 46 -0.08 12.98 -12.04
CA PHE A 46 0.04 11.78 -12.88
C PHE A 46 -1.34 11.25 -13.33
N TYR A 47 -2.25 11.06 -12.37
CA TYR A 47 -3.58 10.51 -12.60
C TYR A 47 -4.65 11.35 -11.90
N THR A 48 -5.88 11.30 -12.41
CA THR A 48 -7.03 12.01 -11.80
C THR A 48 -7.56 11.32 -10.54
N GLN A 49 -7.18 10.07 -10.31
CA GLN A 49 -7.57 9.27 -9.16
C GLN A 49 -6.42 8.35 -8.74
N PRO A 50 -6.28 8.04 -7.45
CA PRO A 50 -5.24 7.15 -6.95
C PRO A 50 -5.40 5.73 -7.51
N THR A 51 -4.36 5.24 -8.18
CA THR A 51 -4.32 3.92 -8.82
C THR A 51 -4.35 2.79 -7.77
N CYS A 52 -3.67 2.98 -6.63
CA CYS A 52 -3.65 2.04 -5.52
C CYS A 52 -5.05 1.74 -4.94
N VAL A 53 -5.96 2.72 -4.94
CA VAL A 53 -7.36 2.53 -4.50
C VAL A 53 -8.11 1.64 -5.49
N LYS A 54 -7.95 1.89 -6.80
CA LYS A 54 -8.66 1.14 -7.86
C LYS A 54 -8.36 -0.35 -7.88
N VAL A 55 -7.14 -0.73 -7.49
CA VAL A 55 -6.67 -2.12 -7.55
C VAL A 55 -6.74 -2.83 -6.20
N CYS A 56 -7.06 -2.12 -5.11
CA CYS A 56 -7.11 -2.72 -3.78
C CYS A 56 -8.32 -3.67 -3.68
N PRO A 57 -8.12 -4.98 -3.45
CA PRO A 57 -9.21 -5.97 -3.48
C PRO A 57 -10.18 -5.85 -2.29
N ILE A 58 -9.85 -5.02 -1.30
CA ILE A 58 -10.59 -4.87 -0.04
C ILE A 58 -10.96 -3.41 0.27
N ASP A 59 -10.66 -2.46 -0.63
CA ASP A 59 -11.02 -1.03 -0.53
C ASP A 59 -10.67 -0.36 0.83
N VAL A 60 -9.51 -0.69 1.42
CA VAL A 60 -9.07 -0.16 2.73
C VAL A 60 -7.93 0.86 2.65
N VAL A 61 -7.90 1.69 1.60
CA VAL A 61 -6.90 2.76 1.49
C VAL A 61 -7.43 4.02 2.17
N ILE A 62 -6.91 4.31 3.37
CA ILE A 62 -7.30 5.49 4.14
C ILE A 62 -6.48 6.69 3.64
N LYS A 63 -7.16 7.75 3.23
CA LYS A 63 -6.53 9.04 2.92
C LYS A 63 -6.11 9.72 4.23
N ALA A 64 -4.87 10.20 4.28
CA ALA A 64 -4.37 11.01 5.39
C ALA A 64 -4.79 12.48 5.20
#